data_AF-A0AAE5XD37-F1
#
_entry.id   AF-A0AAE5XD37-F1
#
_cell.length_a   1.000
_cell.length_b   1.000
_cell.length_c   1.000
_cell.angle_alpha   90.00
_cell.angle_beta   90.00
_cell.angle_gamma   90.00
#
_symmetry.space_group_name_H-M   'P 1'
#
loop_
_entity.id
_entity.type
_entity.pdbx_description
1 polymer ?
#
loop_
_entity_poly.entity_id
_entity_poly.type
_entity_poly.pdbx_seq_one_letter_code
_entity_poly.pdbx_strand_id
1 'polypeptide(L)'
;MQERTLPPSHQLIPLEYPQTGWSLRRKRHGKQVFITREANQFLLNLNDYQKNEVYRALSKIVAEGGYGLSSGGLKTRPMAMRSKTDAIAAAGILNLVYSVNSEKIVVNAIGLNKSVLGSMPVASKERAALYEINRKTSVRYSETSSTSDIEKLEGAWGRPKVVVEVNTDHAAVNGMQNDLEKARWLMGVHVDTAYWGDNLNRYTLFHNPTVGFVQDVFECIQDKVGASKIARQLASILVDCQRKGRKVKWVCHSQGGIIFTRAVELVNGMGVTLEGQKVAIHAGGNKKQRAKDAFVMAGLEIVDIDRDSPFDFVPNLAGGNNWSWSSLRRCYKFARMIISSNNPMETSPHTLPFLSLECSIRLLQMNGYEKKAKMVIQEQSRLGQC
;
A
#
# COMPACT_ATOMS: atom_id res chain seq x y z
N MET A 1 2.38 -38.19 23.57
CA MET A 1 2.10 -36.98 24.35
C MET A 1 0.60 -36.81 24.42
N GLN A 2 0.03 -36.82 25.62
CA GLN A 2 -1.39 -36.51 25.81
C GLN A 2 -1.56 -34.99 25.71
N GLU A 3 -2.58 -34.51 24.97
CA GLU A 3 -2.81 -33.07 24.70
C GLU A 3 -2.97 -32.22 25.97
N ARG A 4 -3.25 -32.84 27.12
CA ARG A 4 -3.49 -32.18 28.42
C ARG A 4 -2.27 -31.50 29.04
N THR A 5 -1.06 -31.77 28.55
CA THR A 5 0.19 -31.16 29.08
C THR A 5 0.75 -30.04 28.20
N LEU A 6 0.08 -29.69 27.10
CA LEU A 6 0.52 -28.57 26.26
C LEU A 6 0.08 -27.23 26.86
N PRO A 7 0.91 -26.18 26.78
CA PRO A 7 0.49 -24.83 27.13
C PRO A 7 -0.82 -24.47 26.39
N PRO A 8 -1.72 -23.69 27.00
CA PRO A 8 -3.00 -23.32 26.37
C PRO A 8 -2.86 -22.77 24.93
N SER A 9 -1.79 -22.03 24.64
CA SER A 9 -1.48 -21.50 23.30
C SER A 9 -1.22 -22.58 22.24
N HIS A 10 -0.75 -23.77 22.64
CA HIS A 10 -0.37 -24.88 21.78
C HIS A 10 -1.47 -25.95 21.66
N GLN A 11 -2.62 -25.75 22.30
CA GLN A 11 -3.76 -26.64 22.16
C GLN A 11 -4.25 -26.67 20.71
N LEU A 12 -4.56 -27.87 20.23
CA LEU A 12 -5.00 -28.11 18.86
C LEU A 12 -6.52 -27.96 18.78
N ILE A 13 -6.97 -27.27 17.74
CA ILE A 13 -8.38 -27.22 17.37
C ILE A 13 -8.53 -27.63 15.90
N PRO A 14 -9.66 -28.26 15.51
CA PRO A 14 -9.95 -28.48 14.11
C PRO A 14 -9.90 -27.16 13.33
N LEU A 15 -9.27 -27.16 12.16
CA LEU A 15 -9.26 -25.97 11.32
C LEU A 15 -10.61 -25.84 10.61
N GLU A 16 -11.41 -24.88 11.03
CA GLU A 16 -12.69 -24.53 10.39
C GLU A 16 -12.50 -23.38 9.37
N TYR A 17 -13.22 -23.45 8.25
CA TYR A 17 -13.17 -22.45 7.18
C TYR A 17 -14.44 -21.57 7.23
N PRO A 18 -14.33 -20.23 7.10
CA PRO A 18 -15.47 -19.33 7.31
C PRO A 18 -16.46 -19.21 6.14
N GLN A 19 -16.11 -19.60 4.90
CA GLN A 19 -17.05 -19.60 3.78
C GLN A 19 -17.85 -20.91 3.64
N THR A 20 -19.16 -20.75 3.51
CA THR A 20 -20.11 -21.80 3.14
C THR A 20 -19.71 -22.44 1.79
N GLY A 21 -19.64 -23.77 1.74
CA GLY A 21 -19.30 -24.51 0.52
C GLY A 21 -17.85 -25.00 0.41
N TRP A 22 -16.96 -24.60 1.34
CA TRP A 22 -15.66 -25.25 1.48
C TRP A 22 -15.81 -26.60 2.18
N SER A 23 -16.20 -27.62 1.43
CA SER A 23 -15.84 -28.99 1.82
C SER A 23 -14.41 -29.21 1.35
N LEU A 24 -13.50 -29.57 2.26
CA LEU A 24 -12.35 -30.37 1.87
C LEU A 24 -12.94 -31.61 1.21
N ARG A 25 -13.16 -31.58 -0.11
CA ARG A 25 -13.52 -32.77 -0.89
C ARG A 25 -12.45 -33.78 -0.53
N ARG A 26 -12.82 -34.77 0.29
CA ARG A 26 -12.00 -35.93 0.64
C ARG A 26 -11.50 -36.53 -0.66
N LYS A 27 -10.31 -36.13 -1.13
CA LYS A 27 -9.64 -36.79 -2.23
C LYS A 27 -8.35 -37.42 -1.68
N ARG A 28 -8.38 -38.75 -1.74
CA ARG A 28 -7.38 -39.82 -1.51
C ARG A 28 -6.45 -39.81 -0.29
N HIS A 29 -6.10 -38.68 0.34
CA HIS A 29 -5.10 -38.69 1.43
C HIS A 29 -5.60 -38.51 2.87
N GLY A 30 -6.90 -38.28 3.11
CA GLY A 30 -7.56 -38.57 4.40
C GLY A 30 -7.05 -37.89 5.69
N LYS A 31 -6.09 -36.96 5.64
CA LYS A 31 -5.51 -36.37 6.85
C LYS A 31 -6.41 -35.32 7.48
N GLN A 32 -6.52 -35.36 8.80
CA GLN A 32 -7.19 -34.30 9.57
C GLN A 32 -6.29 -33.06 9.63
N VAL A 33 -6.91 -31.88 9.56
CA VAL A 33 -6.18 -30.60 9.64
C VAL A 33 -6.52 -29.93 10.96
N PHE A 34 -5.48 -29.66 11.75
CA PHE A 34 -5.58 -28.95 13.01
C PHE A 34 -4.77 -27.66 12.94
N ILE A 35 -5.09 -26.74 13.83
CA ILE A 35 -4.36 -25.48 14.04
C ILE A 35 -4.15 -25.26 15.54
N THR A 36 -3.02 -24.70 15.94
CA THR A 36 -2.80 -24.26 17.32
C THR A 36 -3.67 -23.05 17.63
N ARG A 37 -4.06 -22.85 18.90
CA ARG A 37 -4.83 -21.66 19.31
C ARG A 37 -4.12 -20.35 18.95
N GLU A 38 -2.80 -20.30 19.11
CA GLU A 38 -2.01 -19.12 18.74
C GLU A 38 -2.07 -18.82 17.23
N ALA A 39 -1.84 -19.83 16.39
CA ALA A 39 -1.94 -19.66 14.94
C ALA A 39 -3.36 -19.29 14.51
N ASN A 40 -4.38 -19.86 15.16
CA ASN A 40 -5.77 -19.50 14.89
C ASN A 40 -6.07 -18.05 15.27
N GLN A 41 -5.59 -17.59 16.42
CA GLN A 41 -5.74 -16.18 16.83
C GLN A 41 -5.09 -15.24 15.81
N PHE A 42 -3.89 -15.58 15.32
CA PHE A 42 -3.24 -14.81 14.26
C PHE A 42 -4.08 -14.81 12.98
N LEU A 43 -4.55 -15.98 12.54
CA LEU A 43 -5.41 -16.13 11.36
C LEU A 43 -6.69 -15.31 11.45
N LEU A 44 -7.34 -15.28 12.60
CA LEU A 44 -8.56 -14.51 12.84
C LEU A 44 -8.34 -13.00 12.72
N ASN A 45 -7.14 -12.51 13.08
CA ASN A 45 -6.77 -11.10 12.98
C ASN A 45 -6.42 -10.65 11.54
N LEU A 46 -6.20 -11.59 10.61
CA LEU A 46 -5.93 -11.27 9.20
C LEU A 46 -7.19 -10.76 8.48
N ASN A 47 -6.98 -9.94 7.45
CA ASN A 47 -8.08 -9.52 6.57
C ASN A 47 -8.51 -10.66 5.63
N ASP A 48 -9.66 -10.50 4.97
CA ASP A 48 -10.23 -11.56 4.11
C ASP A 48 -9.29 -11.98 2.97
N TYR A 49 -8.53 -11.04 2.40
CA TYR A 49 -7.56 -11.36 1.35
C TYR A 49 -6.46 -12.29 1.89
N GLN A 50 -5.82 -11.90 2.99
CA GLN A 50 -4.77 -12.68 3.65
C GLN A 50 -5.29 -14.04 4.12
N LYS A 51 -6.49 -14.11 4.73
CA LYS A 51 -7.16 -15.36 5.11
C LYS A 51 -7.32 -16.28 3.91
N ASN A 52 -7.87 -15.78 2.82
CA ASN A 52 -8.05 -16.55 1.59
C ASN A 52 -6.73 -17.09 1.04
N GLU A 53 -5.63 -16.32 1.10
CA GLU A 53 -4.32 -16.80 0.67
C GLU A 53 -3.74 -17.86 1.60
N VAL A 54 -3.91 -17.72 2.92
CA VAL A 54 -3.53 -18.77 3.88
C VAL A 54 -4.31 -20.05 3.58
N TYR A 55 -5.62 -19.96 3.37
CA TYR A 55 -6.39 -21.17 3.10
C TYR A 55 -6.11 -21.80 1.73
N ARG A 56 -5.80 -21.02 0.70
CA ARG A 56 -5.33 -21.56 -0.60
C ARG A 56 -4.01 -22.31 -0.43
N ALA A 57 -3.08 -21.75 0.34
CA ALA A 57 -1.82 -22.42 0.67
C ALA A 57 -2.07 -23.75 1.40
N LEU A 58 -2.96 -23.73 2.40
CA LEU A 58 -3.36 -24.94 3.15
C LEU A 58 -4.05 -25.98 2.27
N SER A 59 -4.94 -25.56 1.37
CA SER A 59 -5.58 -26.45 0.39
C SER A 59 -4.55 -27.20 -0.45
N LYS A 60 -3.51 -26.49 -0.91
CA LYS A 60 -2.41 -27.09 -1.68
C LYS A 60 -1.58 -28.05 -0.82
N ILE A 61 -1.26 -27.68 0.42
CA ILE A 61 -0.56 -28.56 1.37
C ILE A 61 -1.35 -29.86 1.60
N VAL A 62 -2.66 -29.77 1.79
CA VAL A 62 -3.53 -30.93 2.00
C VAL A 62 -3.61 -31.80 0.74
N ALA A 63 -3.75 -31.19 -0.45
CA ALA A 63 -3.76 -31.89 -1.72
C ALA A 63 -2.46 -32.68 -1.98
N GLU A 64 -1.32 -32.17 -1.52
CA GLU A 64 0.00 -32.81 -1.60
C GLU A 64 0.28 -33.80 -0.43
N GLY A 65 -0.72 -34.10 0.41
CA GLY A 65 -0.57 -34.98 1.57
C GLY A 65 0.35 -34.42 2.68
N GLY A 66 0.65 -33.12 2.64
CA GLY A 66 1.55 -32.40 3.55
C GLY A 66 3.04 -32.61 3.29
N TYR A 67 3.41 -33.47 2.33
CA TYR A 67 4.79 -33.85 2.04
C TYR A 67 5.36 -33.29 0.72
N GLY A 68 4.70 -32.30 0.11
CA GLY A 68 5.06 -31.78 -1.21
C GLY A 68 6.53 -31.35 -1.38
N LEU A 69 7.00 -31.42 -2.63
CA LEU A 69 8.39 -31.16 -3.04
C LEU A 69 8.89 -29.73 -2.73
N SER A 70 7.97 -28.78 -2.51
CA SER A 70 8.25 -27.36 -2.20
C SER A 70 8.16 -27.02 -0.71
N SER A 71 8.32 -27.99 0.18
CA SER A 71 8.35 -27.75 1.63
C SER A 71 9.70 -28.17 2.20
N GLY A 72 10.46 -27.19 2.68
CA GLY A 72 11.71 -27.42 3.43
C GLY A 72 11.38 -27.83 4.87
N GLY A 73 12.21 -28.66 5.50
CA GLY A 73 11.94 -29.06 6.88
C GLY A 73 12.89 -30.10 7.46
N LEU A 74 12.91 -30.18 8.78
CA LEU A 74 13.65 -31.17 9.56
C LEU A 74 12.76 -32.40 9.79
N LYS A 75 13.28 -33.58 9.46
CA LYS A 75 12.65 -34.86 9.83
C LYS A 75 12.91 -35.13 11.32
N THR A 76 12.11 -34.55 12.19
CA THR A 76 12.03 -34.97 13.60
C THR A 76 11.04 -36.13 13.74
N ARG A 77 11.34 -37.17 14.52
CA ARG A 77 10.32 -38.17 14.90
C ARG A 77 9.63 -37.69 16.18
N PRO A 78 8.31 -37.88 16.37
CA PRO A 78 7.35 -38.65 15.54
C PRO A 78 6.63 -37.82 14.44
N MET A 79 6.91 -36.53 14.31
CA MET A 79 6.30 -35.65 13.31
C MET A 79 7.37 -34.86 12.54
N ALA A 80 7.36 -34.96 11.22
CA ALA A 80 8.24 -34.14 10.39
C ALA A 80 7.77 -32.68 10.48
N MET A 81 8.62 -31.81 11.01
CA MET A 81 8.37 -30.37 11.05
C MET A 81 8.77 -29.78 9.70
N ARG A 82 7.82 -29.11 9.05
CA ARG A 82 8.01 -28.51 7.73
C ARG A 82 7.66 -27.04 7.77
N SER A 83 8.42 -26.24 7.04
CA SER A 83 8.09 -24.87 6.73
C SER A 83 7.83 -24.80 5.23
N LYS A 84 6.69 -24.23 4.86
CA LYS A 84 6.41 -23.92 3.47
C LYS A 84 6.35 -22.42 3.33
N THR A 85 7.49 -21.89 2.90
CA THR A 85 7.65 -20.50 2.46
C THR A 85 7.03 -20.28 1.08
N ASP A 86 7.04 -21.31 0.23
CA ASP A 86 6.89 -21.14 -1.22
C ASP A 86 5.43 -21.00 -1.70
N ALA A 87 4.43 -21.27 -0.85
CA ALA A 87 3.02 -21.35 -1.27
C ALA A 87 2.03 -20.43 -0.54
N ILE A 88 2.45 -19.57 0.39
CA ILE A 88 1.64 -18.37 0.76
C ILE A 88 1.96 -17.20 -0.19
N ALA A 89 2.35 -17.57 -1.42
CA ALA A 89 2.94 -16.73 -2.44
C ALA A 89 1.96 -15.75 -3.09
N ALA A 90 0.66 -15.89 -2.88
CA ALA A 90 -0.28 -14.91 -3.40
C ALA A 90 -0.41 -13.68 -2.47
N ALA A 91 -0.24 -13.82 -1.15
CA ALA A 91 -0.03 -12.66 -0.26
C ALA A 91 1.46 -12.26 -0.14
N GLY A 92 2.40 -13.18 -0.37
CA GLY A 92 3.83 -12.89 -0.48
C GLY A 92 4.53 -12.36 0.79
N ILE A 93 3.79 -12.16 1.88
CA ILE A 93 4.27 -11.54 3.12
C ILE A 93 4.10 -12.41 4.36
N LEU A 94 3.52 -13.61 4.24
CA LEU A 94 3.26 -14.51 5.36
C LEU A 94 4.12 -15.78 5.24
N ASN A 95 4.39 -16.40 6.39
CA ASN A 95 5.01 -17.71 6.53
C ASN A 95 4.08 -18.63 7.35
N LEU A 96 4.08 -19.92 7.00
CA LEU A 96 3.28 -20.97 7.61
C LEU A 96 4.21 -22.09 8.02
N VAL A 97 4.24 -22.35 9.32
CA VAL A 97 4.97 -23.46 9.90
C VAL A 97 3.97 -24.53 10.26
N TYR A 98 4.17 -25.75 9.77
CA TYR A 98 3.27 -26.86 10.01
C TYR A 98 4.04 -28.16 10.26
N SER A 99 3.38 -29.10 10.91
CA SER A 99 3.91 -30.44 11.11
C SER A 99 2.97 -31.45 10.48
N VAL A 100 3.55 -32.53 9.95
CA VAL A 100 2.78 -33.58 9.26
C VAL A 100 3.23 -34.97 9.70
N ASN A 101 2.28 -35.89 9.86
CA ASN A 101 2.51 -37.33 9.95
C ASN A 101 1.55 -38.08 9.00
N SER A 102 1.41 -39.39 9.14
CA SER A 102 0.49 -40.22 8.34
C SER A 102 -0.99 -39.84 8.49
N GLU A 103 -1.40 -39.28 9.62
CA GLU A 103 -2.81 -39.09 10.00
C GLU A 103 -3.26 -37.63 10.00
N LYS A 104 -2.37 -36.69 10.33
CA LYS A 104 -2.71 -35.28 10.55
C LYS A 104 -1.69 -34.31 9.98
N ILE A 105 -2.20 -33.12 9.69
CA ILE A 105 -1.46 -31.89 9.41
C ILE A 105 -1.82 -30.91 10.53
N VAL A 106 -0.80 -30.33 11.17
CA VAL A 106 -0.98 -29.36 12.26
C VAL A 106 -0.33 -28.06 11.86
N VAL A 107 -1.12 -26.99 11.72
CA VAL A 107 -0.62 -25.62 11.56
C VAL A 107 -0.13 -25.14 12.91
N ASN A 108 1.20 -25.02 13.06
CA ASN A 108 1.84 -24.66 14.32
C ASN A 108 1.87 -23.14 14.52
N ALA A 109 2.20 -22.41 13.45
CA ALA A 109 2.33 -20.95 13.48
C ALA A 109 2.03 -20.34 12.11
N ILE A 110 1.45 -19.15 12.14
CA ILE A 110 1.31 -18.24 10.99
C ILE A 110 1.96 -16.93 11.42
N GLY A 111 2.83 -16.36 10.58
CA GLY A 111 3.52 -15.13 10.92
C GLY A 111 3.98 -14.36 9.69
N LEU A 112 4.55 -13.17 9.91
CA LEU A 112 5.12 -12.36 8.84
C LEU A 112 6.44 -12.96 8.35
N ASN A 113 6.61 -13.03 7.03
CA ASN A 113 7.87 -13.47 6.43
C ASN A 113 8.86 -12.31 6.38
N LYS A 114 9.74 -12.23 7.38
CA LYS A 114 10.74 -11.16 7.50
C LYS A 114 11.79 -11.15 6.39
N SER A 115 11.99 -12.26 5.64
CA SER A 115 12.98 -12.31 4.57
C SER A 115 12.54 -11.61 3.28
N VAL A 116 11.26 -11.23 3.18
CA VAL A 116 10.65 -10.58 2.01
C VAL A 116 9.96 -9.25 2.36
N LEU A 117 10.14 -8.78 3.60
CA LEU A 117 9.53 -7.57 4.15
C LEU A 117 10.59 -6.62 4.69
N GLY A 118 10.28 -5.33 4.68
CA GLY A 118 11.24 -4.27 4.98
C GLY A 118 12.03 -3.82 3.76
N SER A 119 12.96 -2.92 3.99
CA SER A 119 13.81 -2.31 2.97
C SER A 119 14.73 -3.37 2.37
N MET A 120 14.73 -3.49 1.05
CA MET A 120 15.56 -4.48 0.33
C MET A 120 16.73 -3.80 -0.37
N PRO A 121 17.84 -4.52 -0.63
CA PRO A 121 18.95 -3.98 -1.43
C PRO A 121 18.54 -3.56 -2.85
N VAL A 122 17.45 -4.13 -3.37
CA VAL A 122 16.89 -3.80 -4.67
C VAL A 122 15.38 -3.61 -4.51
N ALA A 123 14.85 -2.44 -4.87
CA ALA A 123 13.43 -2.09 -4.74
C ALA A 123 12.49 -3.10 -5.44
N SER A 124 12.91 -3.71 -6.56
CA SER A 124 12.13 -4.74 -7.27
C SER A 124 11.91 -6.03 -6.47
N LYS A 125 12.69 -6.26 -5.40
CA LYS A 125 12.54 -7.39 -4.49
C LYS A 125 11.61 -7.10 -3.31
N GLU A 126 11.24 -5.84 -3.08
CA GLU A 126 10.26 -5.49 -2.07
C GLU A 126 8.88 -6.04 -2.43
N ARG A 127 8.00 -6.14 -1.44
CA ARG A 127 6.63 -6.63 -1.60
C ARG A 127 5.63 -5.65 -1.01
N ALA A 128 4.43 -5.63 -1.58
CA ALA A 128 3.36 -4.78 -1.09
C ALA A 128 2.91 -5.22 0.32
N ALA A 129 2.98 -4.29 1.27
CA ALA A 129 2.73 -4.57 2.68
C ALA A 129 2.35 -3.30 3.45
N LEU A 130 1.86 -3.49 4.68
CA LEU A 130 1.57 -2.40 5.60
C LEU A 130 2.76 -2.17 6.53
N TYR A 131 3.08 -0.90 6.75
CA TYR A 131 4.13 -0.46 7.66
C TYR A 131 3.62 0.67 8.55
N GLU A 132 3.71 0.52 9.86
CA GLU A 132 3.49 1.62 10.80
C GLU A 132 4.79 2.45 10.91
N ILE A 133 4.65 3.77 10.80
CA ILE A 133 5.76 4.72 10.78
C ILE A 133 5.49 5.78 11.84
N ASN A 134 6.39 5.89 12.81
CA ASN A 134 6.31 6.89 13.88
C ASN A 134 7.00 8.19 13.46
N ARG A 135 6.48 9.33 13.88
CA ARG A 135 7.16 10.62 13.75
C ARG A 135 8.41 10.66 14.66
N LYS A 136 9.48 11.29 14.19
CA LYS A 136 10.72 11.54 14.94
C LYS A 136 10.94 13.00 15.26
N THR A 137 10.60 13.90 14.34
CA THR A 137 10.79 15.35 14.53
C THR A 137 9.51 16.09 14.14
N SER A 138 9.39 17.35 14.55
CA SER A 138 8.26 18.23 14.19
C SER A 138 8.43 18.90 12.83
N VAL A 139 9.48 18.59 12.07
CA VAL A 139 9.71 19.19 10.75
C VAL A 139 8.54 18.85 9.83
N ARG A 140 8.01 19.87 9.16
CA ARG A 140 6.88 19.77 8.21
C ARG A 140 7.19 20.61 6.99
N TYR A 141 6.71 20.15 5.83
CA TYR A 141 6.80 20.89 4.58
C TYR A 141 5.69 21.95 4.50
N SER A 142 6.08 23.19 4.27
CA SER A 142 5.20 24.34 4.10
C SER A 142 5.68 25.27 2.99
N GLU A 143 4.87 26.28 2.67
CA GLU A 143 5.21 27.32 1.68
C GLU A 143 6.45 28.13 2.01
N THR A 144 6.92 28.08 3.26
CA THR A 144 8.10 28.83 3.72
C THR A 144 9.35 27.96 3.89
N SER A 145 9.25 26.64 3.69
CA SER A 145 10.37 25.69 3.88
C SER A 145 11.64 26.13 3.14
N SER A 146 12.77 26.16 3.83
CA SER A 146 14.09 26.36 3.24
C SER A 146 14.64 25.05 2.67
N THR A 147 15.76 25.11 1.94
CA THR A 147 16.49 23.90 1.49
C THR A 147 16.88 23.02 2.69
N SER A 148 17.32 23.62 3.79
CA SER A 148 17.66 22.88 5.02
C SER A 148 16.45 22.19 5.65
N ASP A 149 15.25 22.80 5.55
CA ASP A 149 14.03 22.15 6.06
C ASP A 149 13.65 20.94 5.20
N ILE A 150 13.79 21.06 3.88
CA ILE A 150 13.53 19.97 2.92
C ILE A 150 14.48 18.79 3.17
N GLU A 151 15.78 19.05 3.36
CA GLU A 151 16.77 18.02 3.69
C GLU A 151 16.43 17.27 5.00
N LYS A 152 15.83 17.97 5.97
CA LYS A 152 15.41 17.37 7.25
C LYS A 152 14.14 16.51 7.15
N LEU A 153 13.34 16.62 6.07
CA LEU A 153 12.10 15.85 5.91
C LEU A 153 12.36 14.35 5.89
N GLU A 154 13.47 13.91 5.30
CA GLU A 154 13.84 12.49 5.24
C GLU A 154 14.01 11.89 6.66
N GLY A 155 14.60 12.66 7.57
CA GLY A 155 14.79 12.28 8.97
C GLY A 155 13.55 12.47 9.87
N ALA A 156 12.50 13.13 9.39
CA ALA A 156 11.33 13.49 10.20
C ALA A 156 10.48 12.28 10.61
N TRP A 157 10.60 11.18 9.87
CA TRP A 157 9.85 9.95 10.10
C TRP A 157 10.79 8.82 10.56
N GLY A 158 10.26 7.89 11.35
CA GLY A 158 10.96 6.78 11.95
C GLY A 158 11.06 5.58 11.02
N ARG A 159 11.73 4.51 11.50
CA ARG A 159 11.89 3.27 10.72
C ARG A 159 10.54 2.58 10.51
N PRO A 160 10.30 1.98 9.33
CA PRO A 160 9.03 1.32 9.04
C PRO A 160 8.92 0.02 9.82
N LYS A 161 7.83 -0.15 10.58
CA LYS A 161 7.52 -1.38 11.33
C LYS A 161 6.43 -2.15 10.59
N VAL A 162 6.74 -3.36 10.12
CA VAL A 162 5.77 -4.21 9.42
C VAL A 162 4.56 -4.50 10.32
N VAL A 163 3.36 -4.32 9.78
CA VAL A 163 2.07 -4.65 10.43
C VAL A 163 1.15 -5.40 9.47
N VAL A 164 0.10 -6.04 9.99
CA VAL A 164 -0.91 -6.77 9.19
C VAL A 164 -2.21 -6.00 9.04
N GLU A 165 -2.38 -4.91 9.77
CA GLU A 165 -3.60 -4.10 9.84
C GLU A 165 -3.28 -2.62 10.08
N VAL A 166 -4.24 -1.74 9.80
CA VAL A 166 -4.11 -0.29 10.00
C VAL A 166 -4.57 0.10 11.40
N ASN A 167 -3.65 0.44 12.30
CA ASN A 167 -3.95 0.80 13.71
C ASN A 167 -3.71 2.29 14.01
N THR A 168 -3.68 3.11 12.97
CA THR A 168 -3.42 4.55 13.05
C THR A 168 -4.60 5.32 12.47
N ASP A 169 -4.80 6.55 12.94
CA ASP A 169 -5.87 7.43 12.44
C ASP A 169 -5.60 7.89 10.99
N HIS A 170 -4.34 7.85 10.57
CA HIS A 170 -3.89 8.23 9.24
C HIS A 170 -3.24 7.05 8.53
N ALA A 171 -3.49 6.94 7.24
CA ALA A 171 -2.85 5.96 6.38
C ALA A 171 -2.48 6.57 5.03
N ALA A 172 -1.51 5.97 4.36
CA ALA A 172 -1.01 6.47 3.09
C ALA A 172 -0.80 5.35 2.07
N VAL A 173 -1.01 5.65 0.79
CA VAL A 173 -0.72 4.77 -0.35
C VAL A 173 0.29 5.48 -1.23
N ASN A 174 1.50 4.92 -1.35
CA ASN A 174 2.56 5.56 -2.13
C ASN A 174 2.37 5.44 -3.64
N GLY A 175 3.02 6.38 -4.33
CA GLY A 175 3.25 6.37 -5.77
C GLY A 175 4.38 5.45 -6.22
N MET A 176 4.66 5.48 -7.52
CA MET A 176 5.71 4.67 -8.13
C MET A 176 7.12 5.13 -7.79
N GLN A 177 8.11 4.26 -8.01
CA GLN A 177 9.54 4.55 -7.87
C GLN A 177 9.96 5.05 -6.49
N ASN A 178 9.30 4.54 -5.46
CA ASN A 178 9.73 4.70 -4.10
C ASN A 178 10.10 3.32 -3.59
N ASP A 179 11.37 3.14 -3.23
CA ASP A 179 11.71 2.10 -2.26
C ASP A 179 11.03 2.42 -0.92
N LEU A 180 11.06 1.45 0.01
CA LEU A 180 10.40 1.63 1.28
C LEU A 180 10.91 2.84 2.06
N GLU A 181 12.21 3.14 2.00
CA GLU A 181 12.80 4.27 2.74
C GLU A 181 12.30 5.61 2.21
N LYS A 182 12.25 5.77 0.89
CA LYS A 182 11.71 6.98 0.26
C LYS A 182 10.21 7.11 0.49
N ALA A 183 9.45 6.02 0.32
CA ALA A 183 8.00 6.02 0.54
C ALA A 183 7.65 6.41 1.98
N ARG A 184 8.46 5.98 2.95
CA ARG A 184 8.29 6.19 4.38
C ARG A 184 8.38 7.66 4.83
N TRP A 185 9.22 8.48 4.23
CA TRP A 185 9.25 9.90 4.61
C TRP A 185 8.38 10.72 3.66
N LEU A 186 8.37 10.41 2.36
CA LEU A 186 7.65 11.19 1.36
C LEU A 186 6.14 11.12 1.61
N MET A 187 5.59 9.94 1.90
CA MET A 187 4.18 9.83 2.24
C MET A 187 3.84 10.50 3.56
N GLY A 188 4.78 10.54 4.51
CA GLY A 188 4.62 11.32 5.74
C GLY A 188 4.44 12.82 5.45
N VAL A 189 5.20 13.37 4.50
CA VAL A 189 5.04 14.76 4.03
C VAL A 189 3.66 15.00 3.38
N HIS A 190 3.18 14.06 2.56
CA HIS A 190 1.84 14.15 1.99
C HIS A 190 0.74 14.07 3.05
N VAL A 191 0.90 13.20 4.06
CA VAL A 191 -0.04 13.09 5.18
C VAL A 191 -0.10 14.39 5.99
N ASP A 192 1.05 14.99 6.29
CA ASP A 192 1.12 16.29 6.96
C ASP A 192 0.40 17.39 6.19
N THR A 193 0.58 17.41 4.87
CA THR A 193 0.01 18.47 4.04
C THR A 193 -1.50 18.32 3.88
N ALA A 194 -2.00 17.09 3.72
CA ALA A 194 -3.43 16.83 3.60
C ALA A 194 -4.17 17.13 4.92
N TYR A 195 -3.52 16.86 6.05
CA TYR A 195 -4.13 16.91 7.38
C TYR A 195 -3.35 17.82 8.32
N TRP A 196 -3.03 19.03 7.85
CA TRP A 196 -2.17 19.98 8.56
C TRP A 196 -2.62 20.28 10.00
N GLY A 197 -3.92 20.38 10.21
CA GLY A 197 -4.54 20.63 11.53
C GLY A 197 -4.46 19.46 12.51
N ASP A 198 -4.03 18.28 12.06
CA ASP A 198 -3.93 17.10 12.92
C ASP A 198 -2.56 17.02 13.60
N ASN A 199 -2.56 16.52 14.85
CA ASN A 199 -1.33 16.23 15.60
C ASN A 199 -0.79 14.83 15.24
N LEU A 200 -0.19 14.74 14.06
CA LEU A 200 0.32 13.51 13.45
C LEU A 200 1.58 12.97 14.16
N ASN A 201 1.41 11.90 14.95
CA ASN A 201 2.54 11.22 15.62
C ASN A 201 2.94 9.90 14.95
N ARG A 202 2.08 9.33 14.11
CA ARG A 202 2.33 8.10 13.36
C ARG A 202 1.30 7.94 12.24
N TYR A 203 1.64 7.16 11.23
CA TYR A 203 0.70 6.75 10.19
C TYR A 203 1.02 5.34 9.69
N THR A 204 0.07 4.71 8.99
CA THR A 204 0.28 3.42 8.33
C THR A 204 0.51 3.62 6.83
N LEU A 205 1.66 3.20 6.32
CA LEU A 205 1.95 3.15 4.89
C LEU A 205 1.51 1.80 4.31
N PHE A 206 0.61 1.83 3.33
CA PHE A 206 0.46 0.75 2.36
C PHE A 206 1.50 0.94 1.26
N HIS A 207 2.61 0.21 1.40
CA HIS A 207 3.72 0.27 0.46
C HIS A 207 3.42 -0.56 -0.78
N ASN A 208 3.62 0.04 -1.96
CA ASN A 208 3.55 -0.62 -3.25
C ASN A 208 4.87 -0.43 -4.00
N PRO A 209 5.77 -1.43 -3.99
CA PRO A 209 7.04 -1.33 -4.69
C PRO A 209 6.81 -1.48 -6.19
N THR A 210 7.05 -0.41 -6.94
CA THR A 210 6.92 -0.39 -8.40
C THR A 210 8.15 0.24 -9.03
N VAL A 211 8.59 -0.35 -10.14
CA VAL A 211 9.80 0.04 -10.87
C VAL A 211 9.38 0.45 -12.28
N GLY A 212 9.47 1.75 -12.59
CA GLY A 212 9.12 2.33 -13.89
C GLY A 212 8.28 3.60 -13.73
N PHE A 213 8.44 4.59 -14.61
CA PHE A 213 7.97 5.96 -14.31
C PHE A 213 6.78 6.48 -15.11
N VAL A 214 6.77 6.32 -16.44
CA VAL A 214 5.80 7.02 -17.30
C VAL A 214 5.12 6.09 -18.28
N GLN A 215 5.90 5.26 -18.99
CA GLN A 215 5.35 4.19 -19.82
C GLN A 215 4.56 3.24 -18.92
N ASP A 216 5.12 2.80 -17.80
CA ASP A 216 4.40 1.97 -16.83
C ASP A 216 3.18 2.66 -16.20
N VAL A 217 3.12 4.00 -16.10
CA VAL A 217 1.88 4.68 -15.64
C VAL A 217 0.82 4.63 -16.74
N PHE A 218 1.18 4.96 -17.99
CA PHE A 218 0.27 4.86 -19.14
C PHE A 218 -0.17 3.41 -19.39
N GLU A 219 0.77 2.48 -19.36
CA GLU A 219 0.56 1.05 -19.44
C GLU A 219 -0.22 0.56 -18.23
N CYS A 220 -0.01 0.99 -16.98
CA CYS A 220 -0.87 0.58 -15.85
C CYS A 220 -2.29 1.15 -15.93
N ILE A 221 -2.46 2.34 -16.53
CA ILE A 221 -3.78 2.91 -16.79
C ILE A 221 -4.51 2.10 -17.88
N GLN A 222 -3.77 1.54 -18.84
CA GLN A 222 -4.30 0.69 -19.91
C GLN A 222 -4.44 -0.80 -19.52
N ASP A 223 -3.46 -1.37 -18.82
CA ASP A 223 -3.34 -2.75 -18.34
C ASP A 223 -3.94 -2.92 -16.95
N LYS A 224 -5.21 -3.33 -16.98
CA LYS A 224 -6.07 -3.58 -15.82
C LYS A 224 -5.63 -4.77 -14.94
N VAL A 225 -4.53 -5.48 -15.24
CA VAL A 225 -4.21 -6.78 -14.63
C VAL A 225 -3.34 -6.68 -13.38
N GLY A 226 -2.26 -5.89 -13.38
CA GLY A 226 -1.36 -5.74 -12.22
C GLY A 226 -1.97 -4.89 -11.09
N ALA A 227 -2.58 -3.76 -11.46
CA ALA A 227 -3.32 -2.89 -10.55
C ALA A 227 -4.48 -3.63 -9.85
N SER A 228 -5.05 -4.67 -10.47
CA SER A 228 -6.15 -5.46 -9.89
C SER A 228 -5.74 -6.23 -8.63
N LYS A 229 -4.52 -6.79 -8.56
CA LYS A 229 -4.10 -7.56 -7.37
C LYS A 229 -3.85 -6.64 -6.17
N ILE A 230 -3.08 -5.57 -6.39
CA ILE A 230 -2.78 -4.59 -5.34
C ILE A 230 -4.07 -3.87 -4.89
N ALA A 231 -4.95 -3.51 -5.83
CA ALA A 231 -6.24 -2.91 -5.49
C ALA A 231 -7.14 -3.88 -4.70
N ARG A 232 -7.13 -5.19 -4.97
CA ARG A 232 -7.86 -6.18 -4.15
C ARG A 232 -7.30 -6.28 -2.74
N GLN A 233 -5.97 -6.25 -2.59
CA GLN A 233 -5.33 -6.22 -1.27
C GLN A 233 -5.75 -4.96 -0.50
N LEU A 234 -5.67 -3.79 -1.13
CA LEU A 234 -6.10 -2.54 -0.52
C LEU A 234 -7.61 -2.52 -0.23
N ALA A 235 -8.45 -3.02 -1.13
CA ALA A 235 -9.90 -3.15 -0.88
C ALA A 235 -10.20 -3.99 0.35
N SER A 236 -9.47 -5.10 0.55
CA SER A 236 -9.62 -5.91 1.76
C SER A 236 -9.20 -5.18 3.04
N ILE A 237 -8.23 -4.28 2.96
CA ILE A 237 -7.81 -3.43 4.07
C ILE A 237 -8.87 -2.37 4.37
N LEU A 238 -9.44 -1.73 3.35
CA LEU A 238 -10.53 -0.76 3.51
C LEU A 238 -11.77 -1.39 4.18
N VAL A 239 -12.15 -2.59 3.74
CA VAL A 239 -13.25 -3.38 4.34
C VAL A 239 -12.92 -3.80 5.78
N ASP A 240 -11.68 -4.21 6.05
CA ASP A 240 -11.25 -4.55 7.41
C ASP A 240 -11.33 -3.34 8.36
N CYS A 241 -10.86 -2.17 7.92
CA CYS A 241 -11.02 -0.91 8.64
C CYS A 241 -12.48 -0.63 8.94
N GLN A 242 -13.36 -0.75 7.93
CA GLN A 242 -14.80 -0.52 8.10
C GLN A 242 -15.42 -1.48 9.12
N ARG A 243 -15.18 -2.79 8.97
CA ARG A 243 -15.73 -3.82 9.86
C ARG A 243 -15.28 -3.64 11.31
N LYS A 244 -14.07 -3.13 11.51
CA LYS A 244 -13.51 -2.83 12.83
C LYS A 244 -13.89 -1.44 13.35
N GLY A 245 -14.75 -0.69 12.63
CA GLY A 245 -15.20 0.65 13.02
C GLY A 245 -14.10 1.70 13.02
N ARG A 246 -13.02 1.50 12.25
CA ARG A 246 -11.86 2.40 12.21
C ARG A 246 -12.14 3.59 11.30
N LYS A 247 -12.01 4.79 11.86
CA LYS A 247 -12.08 6.05 11.12
C LYS A 247 -10.69 6.42 10.64
N VAL A 248 -10.41 6.15 9.37
CA VAL A 248 -9.07 6.33 8.79
C VAL A 248 -9.08 7.48 7.78
N LYS A 249 -8.08 8.35 7.90
CA LYS A 249 -7.79 9.45 6.98
C LYS A 249 -6.67 9.04 6.01
N TRP A 250 -7.03 8.79 4.76
CA TRP A 250 -6.15 8.25 3.73
C TRP A 250 -5.49 9.36 2.90
N VAL A 251 -4.20 9.22 2.60
CA VAL A 251 -3.54 10.03 1.56
C VAL A 251 -2.95 9.14 0.49
N CYS A 252 -3.31 9.39 -0.76
CA CYS A 252 -2.77 8.63 -1.89
C CYS A 252 -1.99 9.55 -2.81
N HIS A 253 -0.81 9.10 -3.25
CA HIS A 253 0.05 9.88 -4.15
C HIS A 253 0.25 9.17 -5.48
N SER A 254 0.24 9.91 -6.60
CA SER A 254 0.59 9.39 -7.92
C SER A 254 -0.22 8.13 -8.31
N GLN A 255 0.42 7.01 -8.67
CA GLN A 255 -0.24 5.72 -8.94
C GLN A 255 -1.04 5.20 -7.73
N GLY A 256 -0.68 5.57 -6.51
CA GLY A 256 -1.47 5.27 -5.32
C GLY A 256 -2.92 5.74 -5.44
N GLY A 257 -3.18 6.87 -6.11
CA GLY A 257 -4.53 7.34 -6.39
C GLY A 257 -5.32 6.43 -7.34
N ILE A 258 -4.66 5.83 -8.34
CA ILE A 258 -5.27 4.84 -9.25
C ILE A 258 -5.62 3.57 -8.48
N ILE A 259 -4.69 3.05 -7.69
CA ILE A 259 -4.85 1.83 -6.88
C ILE A 259 -5.99 2.02 -5.88
N PHE A 260 -6.01 3.16 -5.18
CA PHE A 260 -7.04 3.48 -4.20
C PHE A 260 -8.42 3.64 -4.85
N THR A 261 -8.51 4.38 -5.96
CA THR A 261 -9.75 4.49 -6.73
C THR A 261 -10.28 3.11 -7.13
N ARG A 262 -9.42 2.24 -7.65
CA ARG A 262 -9.82 0.90 -8.05
C ARG A 262 -10.21 0.03 -6.85
N ALA A 263 -9.54 0.19 -5.71
CA ALA A 263 -9.90 -0.51 -4.47
C ALA A 263 -11.30 -0.12 -4.02
N VAL A 264 -11.64 1.18 -4.02
CA VAL A 264 -12.98 1.65 -3.65
C VAL A 264 -14.05 1.13 -4.62
N GLU A 265 -13.79 1.09 -5.92
CA GLU A 265 -14.72 0.47 -6.89
C GLU A 265 -14.98 -1.01 -6.58
N LEU A 266 -13.96 -1.75 -6.14
CA LEU A 266 -14.13 -3.14 -5.71
C LEU A 266 -14.97 -3.23 -4.44
N VAL A 267 -14.77 -2.32 -3.49
CA VAL A 267 -15.59 -2.22 -2.26
C VAL A 267 -17.05 -1.92 -2.58
N ASN A 268 -17.33 -1.00 -3.50
CA ASN A 268 -18.69 -0.73 -3.98
C ASN A 268 -19.33 -1.99 -4.59
N GLY A 269 -18.58 -2.75 -5.38
CA GLY A 269 -19.02 -4.04 -5.92
C GLY A 269 -19.31 -5.11 -4.85
N MET A 270 -18.81 -4.95 -3.63
CA MET A 270 -19.12 -5.81 -2.48
C MET A 270 -20.34 -5.33 -1.68
N GLY A 271 -20.90 -4.16 -1.97
CA GLY A 271 -22.00 -3.56 -1.22
C GLY A 271 -21.60 -3.08 0.19
N VAL A 272 -20.32 -2.78 0.41
CA VAL A 272 -19.80 -2.27 1.69
C VAL A 272 -19.60 -0.76 1.58
N THR A 273 -20.05 0.00 2.58
CA THR A 273 -19.78 1.44 2.67
C THR A 273 -18.45 1.71 3.38
N LEU A 274 -17.88 2.90 3.21
CA LEU A 274 -16.64 3.39 3.83
C LEU A 274 -16.92 4.63 4.69
N GLU A 275 -18.12 4.70 5.28
CA GLU A 275 -18.55 5.82 6.12
C GLU A 275 -17.60 6.01 7.31
N GLY A 276 -17.27 7.28 7.58
CA GLY A 276 -16.33 7.65 8.64
C GLY A 276 -14.84 7.57 8.22
N GLN A 277 -14.55 7.12 7.00
CA GLN A 277 -13.23 7.23 6.40
C GLN A 277 -13.15 8.49 5.50
N LYS A 278 -11.93 9.01 5.32
CA LYS A 278 -11.65 10.20 4.49
C LYS A 278 -10.51 9.94 3.53
N VAL A 279 -10.44 10.67 2.43
CA VAL A 279 -9.33 10.57 1.47
C VAL A 279 -8.87 11.92 0.95
N ALA A 280 -7.55 12.09 0.86
CA ALA A 280 -6.89 13.10 0.04
C ALA A 280 -6.08 12.41 -1.07
N ILE A 281 -6.14 12.91 -2.30
CA ILE A 281 -5.36 12.44 -3.45
C ILE A 281 -4.43 13.56 -3.89
N HIS A 282 -3.13 13.31 -3.88
CA HIS A 282 -2.10 14.24 -4.34
C HIS A 282 -1.45 13.72 -5.62
N ALA A 283 -1.36 14.56 -6.65
CA ALA A 283 -0.72 14.24 -7.93
C ALA A 283 -1.23 12.93 -8.55
N GLY A 284 -2.50 12.59 -8.32
CA GLY A 284 -3.06 11.27 -8.62
C GLY A 284 -3.18 11.02 -10.12
N GLY A 285 -2.68 9.89 -10.61
CA GLY A 285 -2.83 9.48 -12.02
C GLY A 285 -4.23 9.00 -12.41
N ASN A 286 -5.22 9.17 -11.53
CA ASN A 286 -6.61 8.77 -11.74
C ASN A 286 -7.42 9.87 -12.43
N LYS A 287 -8.43 9.47 -13.20
CA LYS A 287 -9.46 10.38 -13.69
C LYS A 287 -10.30 10.86 -12.52
N LYS A 288 -10.26 12.16 -12.22
CA LYS A 288 -10.84 12.75 -11.00
C LYS A 288 -12.33 12.49 -10.88
N GLN A 289 -13.09 12.67 -11.96
CA GLN A 289 -14.52 12.43 -11.93
C GLN A 289 -14.86 10.98 -11.57
N ARG A 290 -14.20 10.01 -12.23
CA ARG A 290 -14.38 8.59 -11.93
C ARG A 290 -14.06 8.25 -10.47
N ALA A 291 -13.02 8.87 -9.92
CA ALA A 291 -12.66 8.70 -8.51
C ALA A 291 -13.70 9.31 -7.57
N LYS A 292 -14.14 10.56 -7.84
CA LYS A 292 -15.21 11.23 -7.10
C LYS A 292 -16.48 10.39 -7.08
N ASP A 293 -16.92 9.88 -8.23
CA ASP A 293 -18.11 9.02 -8.34
C ASP A 293 -17.99 7.75 -7.49
N ALA A 294 -16.83 7.08 -7.54
CA ALA A 294 -16.57 5.88 -6.75
C ALA A 294 -16.54 6.18 -5.23
N PHE A 295 -15.92 7.30 -4.82
CA PHE A 295 -15.82 7.70 -3.42
C PHE A 295 -17.19 8.09 -2.84
N VAL A 296 -17.98 8.86 -3.59
CA VAL A 296 -19.34 9.24 -3.19
C VAL A 296 -20.23 8.01 -3.06
N MET A 297 -20.18 7.08 -4.02
CA MET A 297 -20.93 5.82 -3.95
C MET A 297 -20.57 4.99 -2.72
N ALA A 298 -19.30 5.04 -2.28
CA ALA A 298 -18.85 4.34 -1.09
C ALA A 298 -19.19 5.06 0.22
N GLY A 299 -19.66 6.31 0.20
CA GLY A 299 -19.81 7.14 1.41
C GLY A 299 -18.48 7.61 2.00
N LEU A 300 -17.41 7.66 1.19
CA LEU A 300 -16.08 8.11 1.58
C LEU A 300 -15.97 9.64 1.45
N GLU A 301 -15.53 10.32 2.50
CA GLU A 301 -15.37 11.79 2.48
C GLU A 301 -14.12 12.20 1.69
N ILE A 302 -14.29 13.09 0.71
CA ILE A 302 -13.20 13.63 -0.09
C ILE A 302 -12.70 14.92 0.56
N VAL A 303 -11.46 14.90 1.04
CA VAL A 303 -10.80 16.05 1.69
C VAL A 303 -10.09 16.89 0.66
N ASP A 304 -9.36 16.24 -0.26
CA ASP A 304 -8.69 16.90 -1.38
C ASP A 304 -8.51 15.92 -2.54
N ILE A 305 -8.65 16.40 -3.76
CA ILE A 305 -8.38 15.68 -5.01
C ILE A 305 -8.03 16.64 -6.16
N ASP A 306 -8.10 17.94 -5.90
CA ASP A 306 -8.00 18.97 -6.93
C ASP A 306 -6.68 19.75 -6.86
N ARG A 307 -5.92 19.62 -5.75
CA ARG A 307 -4.63 20.28 -5.52
C ARG A 307 -3.46 19.58 -6.25
N ASP A 308 -3.51 19.60 -7.58
CA ASP A 308 -2.41 19.15 -8.43
C ASP A 308 -1.69 20.33 -9.07
N SER A 309 -0.39 20.17 -9.31
CA SER A 309 0.35 21.17 -10.07
C SER A 309 -0.13 21.22 -11.53
N PRO A 310 -0.38 22.42 -12.11
CA PRO A 310 -0.78 22.56 -13.51
C PRO A 310 0.36 22.26 -14.51
N PHE A 311 1.56 21.97 -14.00
CA PHE A 311 2.74 21.56 -14.78
C PHE A 311 3.05 20.06 -14.63
N ASP A 312 2.30 19.34 -13.81
CA ASP A 312 2.48 17.92 -13.61
C ASP A 312 1.75 17.12 -14.69
N PHE A 313 2.51 16.35 -15.48
CA PHE A 313 1.92 15.57 -16.55
C PHE A 313 1.10 14.37 -16.05
N VAL A 314 1.36 13.86 -14.84
CA VAL A 314 0.72 12.63 -14.33
C VAL A 314 -0.79 12.84 -14.09
N PRO A 315 -1.22 13.77 -13.21
CA PRO A 315 -2.65 14.02 -13.01
C PRO A 315 -3.29 14.65 -14.25
N ASN A 316 -2.61 15.56 -14.96
CA ASN A 316 -3.23 16.29 -16.06
C ASN A 316 -3.41 15.44 -17.33
N LEU A 317 -2.34 14.78 -17.79
CA LEU A 317 -2.33 14.07 -19.06
C LEU A 317 -2.64 12.59 -18.85
N ALA A 318 -1.84 11.89 -18.05
CA ALA A 318 -2.01 10.45 -17.85
C ALA A 318 -3.37 10.15 -17.18
N GLY A 319 -3.75 10.94 -16.18
CA GLY A 319 -5.06 10.85 -15.53
C GLY A 319 -6.25 11.29 -16.39
N GLY A 320 -6.03 11.88 -17.57
CA GLY A 320 -7.12 12.28 -18.45
C GLY A 320 -7.88 13.52 -17.97
N ASN A 321 -7.28 14.35 -17.10
CA ASN A 321 -7.97 15.46 -16.44
C ASN A 321 -7.87 16.79 -17.20
N ASN A 322 -6.81 17.02 -17.99
CA ASN A 322 -6.66 18.22 -18.82
C ASN A 322 -5.77 17.98 -20.06
N TRP A 323 -6.41 17.67 -21.20
CA TRP A 323 -5.76 17.41 -22.49
C TRP A 323 -5.69 18.64 -23.41
N SER A 324 -5.96 19.84 -22.89
CA SER A 324 -5.83 21.06 -23.69
C SER A 324 -4.41 21.23 -24.22
N TRP A 325 -4.27 21.87 -25.39
CA TRP A 325 -2.97 22.17 -25.98
C TRP A 325 -2.06 22.98 -25.04
N SER A 326 -2.64 23.87 -24.24
CA SER A 326 -1.89 24.66 -23.25
C SER A 326 -1.35 23.78 -22.10
N SER A 327 -2.17 22.85 -21.58
CA SER A 327 -1.78 21.86 -20.58
C SER A 327 -0.67 20.93 -21.09
N LEU A 328 -0.83 20.37 -22.30
CA LEU A 328 0.17 19.54 -22.97
C LEU A 328 1.52 20.24 -23.05
N ARG A 329 1.53 21.50 -23.51
CA ARG A 329 2.75 22.29 -23.64
C ARG A 329 3.42 22.57 -22.30
N ARG A 330 2.64 22.90 -21.26
CA ARG A 330 3.18 23.12 -19.90
C ARG A 330 3.78 21.85 -19.32
N CYS A 331 3.04 20.75 -19.34
CA CYS A 331 3.47 19.46 -18.84
C CYS A 331 4.74 18.97 -19.54
N TYR A 332 4.80 19.09 -20.87
CA TYR A 332 6.00 18.74 -21.66
C TYR A 332 7.24 19.52 -21.22
N LYS A 333 7.11 20.83 -20.96
CA LYS A 333 8.23 21.66 -20.50
C LYS A 333 8.78 21.23 -19.14
N PHE A 334 7.97 20.61 -18.29
CA PHE A 334 8.37 20.17 -16.94
C PHE A 334 8.60 18.66 -16.82
N ALA A 335 8.29 17.87 -17.85
CA ALA A 335 8.42 16.42 -17.85
C ALA A 335 9.81 15.92 -17.39
N ARG A 336 10.90 16.55 -17.84
CA ARG A 336 12.26 16.16 -17.44
C ARG A 336 12.54 16.33 -15.93
N MET A 337 11.86 17.27 -15.27
CA MET A 337 11.98 17.50 -13.82
C MET A 337 11.23 16.45 -13.01
N ILE A 338 10.27 15.79 -13.64
CA ILE A 338 9.50 14.69 -13.07
C ILE A 338 10.28 13.38 -13.28
N ILE A 339 10.83 13.16 -14.49
CA ILE A 339 11.47 11.89 -14.91
C ILE A 339 12.91 11.71 -14.40
N SER A 340 13.67 12.80 -14.23
CA SER A 340 15.09 12.69 -13.89
C SER A 340 15.31 12.70 -12.38
N SER A 341 15.92 11.62 -11.88
CA SER A 341 16.34 11.43 -10.48
C SER A 341 17.43 12.38 -10.01
N ASN A 342 18.04 13.15 -10.92
CA ASN A 342 19.18 14.02 -10.63
C ASN A 342 18.75 15.46 -10.29
N ASN A 343 17.45 15.78 -10.40
CA ASN A 343 16.96 17.09 -9.98
C ASN A 343 16.61 17.07 -8.48
N PRO A 344 16.79 18.18 -7.76
CA PRO A 344 16.27 18.32 -6.41
C PRO A 344 14.76 18.05 -6.39
N MET A 345 14.32 17.23 -5.44
CA MET A 345 12.95 16.69 -5.39
C MET A 345 11.88 17.79 -5.30
N GLU A 346 12.19 18.90 -4.65
CA GLU A 346 11.33 20.05 -4.46
C GLU A 346 11.09 20.86 -5.74
N THR A 347 11.92 20.64 -6.75
CA THR A 347 11.74 21.26 -8.07
C THR A 347 10.79 20.46 -8.95
N SER A 348 10.54 19.19 -8.60
CA SER A 348 9.61 18.32 -9.31
C SER A 348 8.17 18.73 -9.00
N PRO A 349 7.34 19.06 -10.00
CA PRO A 349 5.92 19.39 -9.76
C PRO A 349 5.07 18.18 -9.34
N HIS A 350 5.67 16.98 -9.29
CA HIS A 350 4.99 15.72 -8.98
C HIS A 350 5.37 15.15 -7.60
N THR A 351 6.59 15.42 -7.11
CA THR A 351 7.16 14.67 -5.98
C THR A 351 6.63 15.15 -4.64
N LEU A 352 6.87 16.42 -4.28
CA LEU A 352 6.32 17.01 -3.06
C LEU A 352 4.89 17.48 -3.29
N PRO A 353 4.06 17.62 -2.23
CA PRO A 353 2.74 18.22 -2.34
C PRO A 353 2.77 19.58 -3.05
N PHE A 354 1.86 19.79 -4.01
CA PHE A 354 1.67 21.11 -4.58
C PHE A 354 0.97 22.01 -3.56
N LEU A 355 1.60 23.11 -3.17
CA LEU A 355 1.02 24.08 -2.23
C LEU A 355 0.43 25.28 -2.97
N SER A 356 1.24 25.89 -3.84
CA SER A 356 0.88 27.07 -4.62
C SER A 356 1.87 27.28 -5.77
N LEU A 357 1.51 28.16 -6.71
CA LEU A 357 2.40 28.56 -7.80
C LEU A 357 3.59 29.35 -7.26
N GLU A 358 3.35 30.21 -6.28
CA GLU A 358 4.34 31.02 -5.57
C GLU A 358 5.37 30.12 -4.88
N CYS A 359 4.91 29.08 -4.18
CA CYS A 359 5.80 28.09 -3.57
C CYS A 359 6.64 27.39 -4.64
N SER A 360 6.04 26.99 -5.77
CA SER A 360 6.75 26.33 -6.87
C SER A 360 7.82 27.24 -7.51
N ILE A 361 7.50 28.52 -7.73
CA ILE A 361 8.44 29.53 -8.25
C ILE A 361 9.64 29.66 -7.30
N ARG A 362 9.38 29.81 -6.01
CA ARG A 362 10.40 29.97 -4.98
C ARG A 362 11.35 28.78 -4.93
N LEU A 363 10.81 27.55 -4.93
CA LEU A 363 11.62 26.32 -4.90
C LEU A 363 12.49 26.15 -6.15
N LEU A 364 11.98 26.56 -7.31
CA LEU A 364 12.77 26.60 -8.55
C LEU A 364 13.93 27.61 -8.45
N GLN A 365 13.68 28.81 -7.93
CA GLN A 365 14.69 29.85 -7.76
C GLN A 365 15.77 29.44 -6.75
N MET A 366 15.36 28.90 -5.59
CA MET A 366 16.27 28.40 -4.55
C MET A 366 17.24 27.34 -5.08
N ASN A 367 16.84 26.59 -6.11
CA ASN A 367 17.64 25.55 -6.74
C ASN A 367 18.31 25.98 -8.06
N GLY A 368 18.34 27.28 -8.38
CA GLY A 368 19.00 27.82 -9.56
C GLY A 368 18.26 27.59 -10.89
N TYR A 369 17.01 27.15 -10.86
CA TYR A 369 16.17 26.92 -12.05
C TYR A 369 15.41 28.19 -12.49
N GLU A 370 16.12 29.33 -12.58
CA GLU A 370 15.55 30.65 -12.91
C GLU A 370 14.72 30.67 -14.20
N LYS A 371 15.18 29.96 -15.24
CA LYS A 371 14.44 29.85 -16.51
C LYS A 371 13.09 29.16 -16.33
N LYS A 372 12.99 28.15 -15.46
CA LYS A 372 11.74 27.44 -15.18
C LYS A 372 10.83 28.28 -14.29
N ALA A 373 11.37 28.96 -13.29
CA ALA A 373 10.64 29.90 -12.46
C ALA A 373 9.95 30.99 -13.31
N LYS A 374 10.69 31.61 -14.24
CA LYS A 374 10.12 32.59 -15.20
C LYS A 374 8.98 32.01 -16.05
N MET A 375 9.07 30.74 -16.46
CA MET A 375 7.98 30.08 -17.18
C MET A 375 6.74 29.90 -16.31
N VAL A 376 6.90 29.56 -15.03
CA VAL A 376 5.77 29.46 -14.09
C VAL A 376 5.11 30.82 -13.91
N ILE A 377 5.89 31.89 -13.70
CA ILE A 377 5.38 33.27 -13.58
C ILE A 377 4.55 33.69 -14.81
N GLN A 378 5.05 33.40 -16.02
CA GLN A 378 4.34 33.71 -17.26
C GLN A 378 3.01 32.97 -17.37
N GLU A 379 2.95 31.72 -16.91
CA GLU A 379 1.72 30.92 -16.93
C GLU A 379 0.78 31.25 -15.76
N GLN A 380 1.29 31.70 -14.60
CA GLN A 380 0.48 32.17 -13.47
C GLN A 380 -0.45 33.31 -13.90
N SER A 381 0.06 34.26 -14.68
CA SER A 381 -0.74 35.37 -15.24
C SER A 381 -1.87 34.87 -16.14
N ARG A 382 -1.70 33.71 -16.80
CA ARG A 382 -2.72 33.09 -17.66
C ARG A 382 -3.72 32.24 -16.88
N LEU A 383 -3.26 31.56 -15.84
CA LEU A 383 -4.09 30.69 -15.00
C LEU A 383 -4.97 31.50 -14.03
N GLY A 384 -4.51 32.68 -13.59
CA GLY A 384 -5.29 33.60 -12.75
C GLY A 384 -6.32 34.46 -13.51
N GLN A 385 -6.43 34.32 -14.83
CA GLN A 385 -7.41 35.03 -15.68
C GLN A 385 -8.55 34.12 -16.18
N CYS A 386 -8.69 32.92 -15.63
CA CYS A 386 -9.75 31.96 -15.98
C CYS A 386 -10.71 31.72 -14.81
#